data_AF-A0A1I8CJA2-F1
#
_entry.id   AF-A0A1I8CJA2-F1
#
_cell.length_a   1.000
_cell.length_b   1.000
_cell.length_c   1.000
_cell.angle_alpha   90.00
_cell.angle_beta   90.00
_cell.angle_gamma   90.00
#
_symmetry.space_group_name_H-M   'P 1'
#
loop_
_entity.id
_entity.type
_entity.pdbx_description
1 polymer ?
#
loop_
_entity_poly.entity_id
_entity_poly.type
_entity_poly.pdbx_seq_one_letter_code
_entity_poly.pdbx_strand_id
1 'polypeptide(L)'
;MPTSMLNGTAVESANCKITVHSESLYGPPTLTAQLQSHLYYSISCEPIASHCLKVSHCYLASKGISPYTIIDKNGCSNELDLFSDITYLNDHHAIINNPVPVKFRDAGDSMMSLTCDTVMRFKERNGTCIRIECR
;
A
#
# COMPACT_ATOMS: atom_id res chain seq x y z
N MET A 1 17.66 8.65 -18.20
CA MET A 1 18.69 7.59 -18.10
C MET A 1 19.54 7.87 -16.87
N PRO A 2 19.78 6.88 -16.01
CA PRO A 2 20.58 5.70 -16.35
C PRO A 2 19.82 4.38 -16.22
N THR A 3 20.15 3.44 -17.10
CA THR A 3 19.71 2.05 -17.12
C THR A 3 20.80 1.17 -16.56
N SER A 4 20.55 0.48 -15.45
CA SER A 4 21.36 -0.67 -15.02
C SER A 4 20.63 -1.94 -15.45
N MET A 5 21.24 -2.69 -16.38
CA MET A 5 20.78 -4.04 -16.71
C MET A 5 21.46 -5.04 -15.77
N LEU A 6 20.64 -5.83 -15.07
CA LEU A 6 21.03 -7.11 -14.46
C LEU A 6 19.90 -8.10 -14.77
N ASN A 7 20.30 -9.25 -15.32
CA ASN A 7 19.47 -10.35 -15.83
C ASN A 7 18.13 -10.61 -15.10
N GLY A 8 17.05 -10.69 -15.88
CA GLY A 8 15.80 -11.36 -15.51
C GLY A 8 14.70 -10.43 -14.99
N THR A 9 13.72 -10.14 -15.85
CA THR A 9 12.55 -9.26 -15.63
C THR A 9 12.90 -7.80 -15.30
N ALA A 10 12.71 -6.90 -16.27
CA ALA A 10 12.63 -5.47 -16.01
C ALA A 10 11.50 -5.22 -15.00
N VAL A 11 11.88 -4.94 -13.75
CA VAL A 11 10.97 -4.40 -12.75
C VAL A 11 10.91 -2.92 -13.03
N GLU A 12 9.93 -2.49 -13.83
CA GLU A 12 9.62 -1.07 -13.92
C GLU A 12 9.11 -0.64 -12.53
N SER A 13 9.91 0.18 -11.84
CA SER A 13 9.51 0.79 -10.58
C SER A 13 8.24 1.58 -10.81
N ALA A 14 7.16 1.20 -10.13
CA ALA A 14 5.87 1.84 -10.28
C ALA A 14 5.94 3.27 -9.71
N ASN A 15 5.61 4.29 -10.51
CA ASN A 15 5.48 5.66 -10.02
C ASN A 15 4.13 5.78 -9.28
N CYS A 16 4.16 5.54 -7.97
CA CYS A 16 2.97 5.45 -7.12
C CYS A 16 2.92 6.57 -6.10
N LYS A 17 1.71 7.04 -5.82
CA LYS A 17 1.40 7.99 -4.76
C LYS A 17 0.48 7.32 -3.74
N ILE A 18 0.80 7.53 -2.46
CA ILE A 18 -0.08 7.14 -1.35
C ILE A 18 -0.78 8.41 -0.85
N THR A 19 -2.11 8.36 -0.76
CA THR A 19 -2.94 9.38 -0.11
C THR A 19 -3.75 8.73 1.01
N VAL A 20 -4.03 9.48 2.07
CA VAL A 20 -4.84 9.01 3.19
C VAL A 20 -6.12 9.82 3.22
N HIS A 21 -7.26 9.15 3.33
CA HIS A 21 -8.58 9.77 3.37
C HIS A 21 -9.27 9.38 4.68
N SER A 22 -10.05 10.29 5.26
CA SER A 22 -10.88 10.03 6.43
C SER A 22 -12.34 9.76 6.03
N GLU A 23 -13.06 9.01 6.86
CA GLU A 23 -14.51 8.74 6.78
C GLU A 23 -14.96 7.87 5.60
N SER A 24 -14.38 8.04 4.41
CA SER A 24 -14.64 7.18 3.26
C SER A 24 -13.45 7.13 2.30
N LEU A 25 -13.46 6.16 1.38
CA LEU A 25 -12.47 6.02 0.32
C LEU A 25 -12.32 7.27 -0.58
N TYR A 26 -13.39 8.05 -0.72
CA TYR A 26 -13.42 9.27 -1.53
C TYR A 26 -13.51 10.53 -0.67
N GLY A 27 -13.26 10.41 0.63
CA GLY A 27 -13.27 11.52 1.57
C GLY A 27 -12.16 12.54 1.29
N PRO A 28 -12.13 13.65 2.02
CA PRO A 28 -11.03 14.60 1.90
C PRO A 28 -9.69 13.94 2.29
N PRO A 29 -8.59 14.26 1.60
CA PRO A 29 -7.27 13.79 2.00
C PRO A 29 -6.90 14.42 3.35
N THR A 30 -6.30 13.62 4.23
CA THR A 30 -5.85 14.04 5.55
C THR A 30 -4.40 13.61 5.81
N LEU A 31 -3.71 14.40 6.62
CA LEU A 31 -2.39 14.06 7.19
C LEU A 31 -2.49 13.80 8.70
N THR A 32 -3.67 13.96 9.28
CA THR A 32 -3.93 13.78 10.70
C THR A 32 -5.00 12.73 10.90
N ALA A 33 -4.84 11.94 11.97
CA ALA A 33 -5.81 10.97 12.41
C ALA A 33 -6.31 11.35 13.80
N GLN A 34 -7.61 11.20 14.04
CA GLN A 34 -8.21 11.37 15.35
C GLN A 34 -8.48 10.01 15.97
N LEU A 35 -8.58 9.93 17.30
CA LEU A 35 -9.04 8.69 17.93
C LEU A 35 -10.41 8.33 17.33
N GLN A 36 -10.60 7.05 16.95
CA GLN A 36 -11.82 6.51 16.32
C GLN A 36 -12.06 6.90 14.86
N SER A 37 -11.14 7.61 14.18
CA SER A 37 -11.33 7.89 12.75
C SER A 37 -11.03 6.66 11.89
N HIS A 38 -11.94 6.29 10.99
CA HIS A 38 -11.64 5.33 9.94
C HIS A 38 -10.76 5.98 8.87
N LEU A 39 -9.61 5.37 8.58
CA LEU A 39 -8.66 5.83 7.56
C LEU A 39 -8.66 4.89 6.36
N TYR A 40 -8.52 5.48 5.18
CA TYR A 40 -8.44 4.80 3.90
C TYR A 40 -7.13 5.19 3.23
N TYR A 41 -6.18 4.26 3.17
CA TYR A 41 -4.92 4.45 2.47
C TYR A 41 -5.10 4.07 1.01
N SER A 42 -5.02 5.05 0.13
CA SER A 42 -5.20 4.92 -1.31
C SER A 42 -3.85 4.95 -2.00
N ILE A 43 -3.52 3.88 -2.73
CA ILE A 43 -2.27 3.70 -3.46
C ILE A 43 -2.59 3.74 -4.95
N SER A 44 -2.19 4.81 -5.63
CA SER A 44 -2.48 5.02 -7.04
C SER A 44 -1.19 5.21 -7.82
N CYS A 45 -1.05 4.49 -8.93
CA CYS A 45 0.15 4.53 -9.76
C CYS A 45 -0.17 5.03 -11.17
N GLU A 46 0.83 5.58 -11.84
CA GLU A 46 0.69 5.95 -13.26
C GLU A 46 0.35 4.71 -14.11
N PRO A 47 -0.68 4.80 -14.99
CA PRO A 47 -1.07 3.66 -15.80
C PRO A 47 0.03 3.23 -16.76
N ILE A 48 0.42 1.95 -16.67
CA ILE A 48 1.30 1.31 -17.64
C ILE A 48 0.47 0.27 -18.42
N ALA A 49 0.47 0.40 -19.75
CA ALA A 49 -0.26 -0.50 -20.63
C ALA A 49 0.15 -1.97 -20.39
N SER A 50 -0.83 -2.86 -20.37
CA SER A 50 -0.63 -4.29 -20.14
C SER A 50 0.00 -4.67 -18.78
N HIS A 51 0.03 -3.75 -17.82
CA HIS A 51 0.52 -4.00 -16.47
C HIS A 51 -0.53 -3.72 -15.40
N CYS A 52 -0.33 -4.37 -14.26
CA CYS A 52 -1.10 -4.27 -13.05
C CYS A 52 -0.19 -3.87 -11.89
N LEU A 53 -0.64 -2.93 -11.07
CA LEU A 53 -0.08 -2.65 -9.76
C LEU A 53 -0.17 -3.92 -8.91
N LYS A 54 0.98 -4.39 -8.42
CA LYS A 54 1.08 -5.26 -7.27
C LYS A 54 1.67 -4.47 -6.12
N VAL A 55 0.90 -4.27 -5.07
CA VAL A 55 1.42 -3.80 -3.80
C VAL A 55 2.00 -5.01 -3.07
N SER A 56 3.30 -4.94 -2.84
CA SER A 56 4.07 -5.82 -1.96
C SER A 56 4.20 -5.14 -0.59
N HIS A 57 4.96 -5.74 0.34
CA HIS A 57 5.01 -5.37 1.76
C HIS A 57 4.67 -3.91 2.11
N CYS A 58 3.77 -3.72 3.06
CA CYS A 58 3.55 -2.43 3.68
C CYS A 58 4.03 -2.44 5.12
N TYR A 59 4.67 -1.35 5.53
CA TYR A 59 5.20 -1.20 6.87
C TYR A 59 4.84 0.17 7.46
N LEU A 60 4.64 0.16 8.77
CA LEU A 60 4.55 1.36 9.59
C LEU A 60 5.95 1.70 10.08
N ALA A 61 6.31 2.97 9.96
CA ALA A 61 7.54 3.51 10.49
C ALA A 61 7.25 4.76 11.34
N SER A 62 8.06 4.94 12.39
CA SER A 62 8.08 6.15 13.20
C SER A 62 9.52 6.39 13.67
N LYS A 63 9.82 7.61 14.10
CA LYS A 63 11.19 7.99 14.45
C LYS A 63 11.68 7.18 15.64
N GLY A 64 12.82 6.50 15.46
CA GLY A 64 13.46 5.70 16.50
C GLY A 64 12.81 4.33 16.75
N ILE A 65 11.81 3.95 15.94
CA ILE A 65 11.16 2.64 16.01
C ILE A 65 11.49 1.85 14.75
N SER A 66 11.85 0.57 14.92
CA SER A 66 12.06 -0.34 13.79
C SER A 66 10.75 -0.50 12.99
N PRO A 67 10.79 -0.44 11.65
CA PRO A 67 9.59 -0.59 10.84
C PRO A 67 8.85 -1.89 11.14
N TYR A 68 7.53 -1.82 11.22
CA TYR A 68 6.64 -2.95 11.48
C TYR A 68 5.85 -3.31 10.24
N THR A 69 5.99 -4.53 9.73
CA THR A 69 5.29 -5.00 8.54
C THR A 69 3.83 -5.33 8.87
N ILE A 70 2.91 -4.54 8.32
CA ILE A 70 1.46 -4.70 8.49
C ILE A 70 0.82 -5.48 7.35
N ILE A 71 1.39 -5.40 6.14
CA ILE A 71 0.95 -6.19 4.98
C ILE A 71 2.13 -7.01 4.47
N ASP A 72 1.91 -8.30 4.23
CA ASP A 72 2.92 -9.23 3.71
C ASP A 72 3.18 -9.08 2.20
N LYS A 73 4.06 -9.93 1.65
CA LYS A 73 4.40 -9.96 0.21
C LYS A 73 3.25 -10.33 -0.74
N ASN A 74 2.17 -10.89 -0.19
CA ASN A 74 1.01 -11.34 -0.92
C ASN A 74 -0.11 -10.29 -0.93
N GLY A 75 0.02 -9.22 -0.13
CA GLY A 75 -1.03 -8.22 0.06
C GLY A 75 -1.98 -8.57 1.21
N CYS A 76 -1.59 -9.52 2.07
CA CYS A 76 -2.39 -9.94 3.21
C CYS A 76 -1.96 -9.24 4.49
N SER A 77 -2.93 -8.82 5.28
CA SER A 77 -2.69 -8.15 6.55
C SER A 77 -2.21 -9.13 7.61
N ASN A 78 -1.18 -8.73 8.35
CA ASN A 78 -0.76 -9.43 9.56
C ASN A 78 -1.64 -9.04 10.77
N GLU A 79 -2.47 -8.01 10.63
CA GLU A 79 -3.20 -7.35 11.71
C GLU A 79 -4.63 -7.04 11.24
N LEU A 80 -5.45 -8.07 10.96
CA LEU A 80 -6.78 -7.89 10.35
C LEU A 80 -7.72 -6.97 11.13
N ASP A 81 -7.56 -6.88 12.46
CA ASP A 81 -8.32 -5.98 13.32
C ASP A 81 -7.94 -4.50 13.15
N LEU A 82 -6.73 -4.23 12.64
CA LEU A 82 -6.15 -2.89 12.52
C LEU A 82 -5.97 -2.46 11.06
N PHE A 83 -5.73 -3.39 10.14
CA PHE A 83 -5.53 -3.12 8.72
C PHE A 83 -6.20 -4.22 7.91
N SER A 84 -6.97 -3.86 6.89
CA SER A 84 -7.52 -4.84 5.95
C SER A 84 -6.43 -5.40 5.04
N ASP A 85 -6.74 -6.53 4.40
CA ASP A 85 -6.02 -6.94 3.20
C ASP A 85 -6.10 -5.87 2.11
N ILE A 86 -5.17 -5.94 1.15
CA ILE A 86 -5.16 -5.03 0.02
C ILE A 86 -6.33 -5.33 -0.91
N THR A 87 -7.16 -4.31 -1.15
CA THR A 87 -8.24 -4.36 -2.14
C THR A 87 -7.85 -3.56 -3.37
N TYR A 88 -7.97 -4.15 -4.55
CA TYR A 88 -7.69 -3.47 -5.82
C TYR A 88 -9.00 -2.98 -6.45
N LEU A 89 -9.12 -1.66 -6.66
CA LEU A 89 -10.28 -1.08 -7.35
C LEU A 89 -10.20 -1.28 -8.87
N ASN A 90 -8.98 -1.24 -9.38
CA ASN A 90 -8.67 -1.42 -10.79
C ASN A 90 -7.19 -1.86 -10.93
N ASP A 91 -6.68 -1.87 -12.16
CA ASP A 91 -5.34 -2.35 -12.46
C ASP A 91 -4.23 -1.49 -11.85
N HIS A 92 -4.49 -0.22 -11.50
CA HIS A 92 -3.47 0.76 -11.09
C HIS A 92 -3.78 1.42 -9.73
N HIS A 93 -4.81 0.93 -9.03
CA HIS A 93 -5.29 1.53 -7.78
C HIS A 93 -5.63 0.46 -6.73
N ALA A 94 -4.99 0.56 -5.57
CA ALA A 94 -5.19 -0.29 -4.42
C ALA A 94 -5.57 0.50 -3.16
N ILE A 95 -6.19 -0.17 -2.20
CA ILE A 95 -6.66 0.39 -0.93
C ILE A 95 -6.29 -0.51 0.23
N ILE A 96 -5.95 0.11 1.35
CA ILE A 96 -5.88 -0.52 2.67
C ILE A 96 -6.79 0.27 3.62
N ASN A 97 -7.72 -0.42 4.27
CA ASN A 97 -8.58 0.17 5.29
C ASN A 97 -7.93 0.04 6.66
N ASN A 98 -7.97 1.10 7.46
CA ASN A 98 -7.53 1.11 8.84
C ASN A 98 -8.70 1.61 9.70
N PRO A 99 -9.48 0.70 10.31
CA PRO A 99 -10.66 1.09 11.10
C PRO A 99 -10.27 1.82 12.39
N VAL A 100 -9.05 1.63 12.89
CA VAL A 100 -8.61 2.32 14.11
C VAL A 100 -7.18 2.82 13.92
N PRO A 101 -6.92 4.13 14.05
CA PRO A 101 -5.57 4.66 13.93
C PRO A 101 -4.70 4.12 15.06
N VAL A 102 -3.52 3.63 14.70
CA VAL A 102 -2.57 3.07 15.64
C VAL A 102 -1.42 4.05 15.90
N LYS A 103 -0.74 3.86 17.03
CA LYS A 103 0.51 4.55 17.34
C LYS A 103 1.47 3.58 17.99
N PHE A 104 2.76 3.74 17.71
CA PHE A 104 3.78 3.04 18.48
C PHE A 104 3.80 3.58 19.91
N ARG A 105 3.87 2.68 20.90
CA ARG A 105 3.89 3.05 22.32
C ARG A 105 5.12 3.86 22.68
N ASP A 106 6.26 3.49 22.11
CA ASP A 106 7.58 4.01 22.47
C ASP A 106 8.12 5.03 21.45
N ALA A 107 7.29 5.46 20.49
CA ALA A 107 7.70 6.49 19.55
C ALA A 107 7.92 7.82 20.28
N GLY A 108 9.03 8.48 19.97
CA GLY A 108 9.38 9.78 20.52
C GLY A 108 8.55 10.94 19.94
N ASP A 109 7.72 10.67 18.94
CA ASP A 109 6.76 11.60 18.36
C ASP A 109 5.45 10.87 17.98
N SER A 110 4.41 11.64 17.69
CA SER A 110 3.11 11.11 17.25
C SER A 110 3.06 10.86 15.74
N MET A 111 4.18 10.96 15.03
CA MET A 111 4.21 10.85 13.58
C MET A 111 4.48 9.41 13.17
N MET A 112 3.58 8.87 12.34
CA MET A 112 3.78 7.59 11.69
C MET A 112 3.64 7.75 10.19
N SER A 113 4.48 7.03 9.46
CA SER A 113 4.36 6.89 8.02
C SER A 113 4.02 5.44 7.67
N LEU A 114 2.99 5.26 6.85
CA LEU A 114 2.76 4.02 6.14
C LEU A 114 3.51 4.08 4.81
N THR A 115 4.30 3.06 4.51
CA THR A 115 5.02 2.92 3.24
C THR A 115 4.78 1.53 2.69
N CYS A 116 4.64 1.42 1.38
CA CYS A 116 4.40 0.16 0.69
C CYS A 116 5.37 0.00 -0.47
N ASP A 117 5.87 -1.21 -0.66
CA ASP A 117 6.63 -1.58 -1.84
C ASP A 117 5.68 -1.85 -3.00
N THR A 118 5.85 -1.21 -4.15
CA THR A 118 4.95 -1.36 -5.31
C THR A 118 5.68 -1.79 -6.56
N VAL A 119 5.10 -2.72 -7.31
CA VAL A 119 5.69 -3.27 -8.54
C VAL A 119 4.62 -3.36 -9.62
N MET A 120 4.96 -2.98 -10.86
CA MET A 120 4.11 -3.24 -12.02
C MET A 120 4.36 -4.65 -12.56
N ARG A 121 3.31 -5.45 -12.70
CA ARG A 121 3.35 -6.83 -13.21
C ARG A 121 2.57 -6.93 -14.50
N PHE A 122 3.09 -7.68 -15.47
CA PHE A 122 2.33 -7.96 -16.68
C PHE A 122 1.00 -8.65 -16.38
N LYS A 123 -0.02 -8.26 -17.13
CA LYS A 123 -1.29 -8.99 -17.21
C LYS A 123 -1.07 -10.40 -17.74
N GLU A 124 -1.97 -11.31 -17.36
CA GLU A 124 -2.07 -12.61 -17.99
C GLU A 124 -2.47 -12.47 -19.48
N ARG A 125 -2.33 -13.56 -20.26
CA ARG A 125 -2.63 -13.56 -21.70
C ARG A 125 -4.09 -13.19 -22.03
N ASN A 126 -5.00 -13.43 -21.10
CA ASN A 126 -6.42 -13.07 -21.16
C ASN A 126 -6.69 -11.60 -20.76
N GLY A 127 -5.65 -10.83 -20.41
CA GLY A 127 -5.77 -9.44 -19.98
C GLY A 127 -6.12 -9.23 -18.50
N THR A 128 -6.12 -10.27 -17.66
CA THR A 128 -6.45 -10.14 -16.23
C THR A 128 -5.22 -9.93 -15.35
N CYS A 129 -5.43 -9.30 -14.20
CA CYS A 129 -4.42 -9.17 -13.16
C CYS A 129 -4.50 -10.34 -12.18
N ILE A 130 -3.36 -10.97 -11.90
CA ILE A 130 -3.27 -11.98 -10.83
C ILE A 130 -3.40 -11.27 -9.48
N ARG A 131 -4.43 -11.64 -8.71
CA ARG A 131 -4.66 -11.17 -7.34
C ARG A 131 -4.61 -12.37 -6.41
N ILE A 132 -3.92 -12.22 -5.28
CA ILE A 132 -3.87 -13.27 -4.26
C ILE A 132 -5.04 -13.03 -3.31
N GLU A 133 -5.84 -14.06 -3.06
CA GLU A 133 -6.85 -14.03 -2.01
C GLU A 133 -6.21 -14.40 -0.67
N CYS A 134 -6.46 -13.56 0.32
CA CYS A 134 -6.05 -13.78 1.70
C CYS A 134 -7.07 -14.68 2.42
N ARG A 135 -6.62 -15.42 3.42
CA ARG A 135 -7.39 -16.49 4.08
C ARG A 135 -8.06 -16.01 5.35
#